data_AF-A0A8U0HSD5-F1
#
_entry.id   AF-A0A8U0HSD5-F1
#
_cell.length_a   1.000
_cell.length_b   1.000
_cell.length_c   1.000
_cell.angle_alpha   90.00
_cell.angle_beta   90.00
_cell.angle_gamma   90.00
#
_symmetry.space_group_name_H-M   'P 1'
#
loop_
_entity.id
_entity.type
_entity.pdbx_description
1 polymer ?
#
loop_
_entity_poly.entity_id
_entity_poly.type
_entity_poly.pdbx_seq_one_letter_code
_entity_poly.pdbx_strand_id
1 'polypeptide(L)'
;MAERTLAGTRFGFESIRGRLRLLALGSLTGAVAGMGAFMFLKEQLLPWGVTETLALALVGVAGAYTHLLAEDLSESIALALIASGIGLVVHVLAWIAPLWILSYPPPARDLLLPKMVGEALASGLPPYVVTFYGAYFGALLVVGYFEP
;
A
#
# COMPACT_ATOMS: atom_id res chain seq x y z
N MET A 1 -8.55 37.44 -25.45
CA MET A 1 -9.08 36.97 -24.15
C MET A 1 -9.30 35.45 -24.09
N ALA A 2 -9.61 34.77 -25.20
CA ALA A 2 -9.83 33.30 -25.22
C ALA A 2 -8.57 32.43 -25.04
N GLU A 3 -7.37 32.92 -25.38
CA GLU A 3 -6.12 32.15 -25.22
C GLU A 3 -5.67 32.00 -23.76
N ARG A 4 -5.98 32.98 -22.88
CA ARG A 4 -5.66 32.88 -21.44
C ARG A 4 -6.53 31.84 -20.72
N THR A 5 -7.77 31.63 -21.17
CA THR A 5 -8.67 30.63 -20.60
C THR A 5 -8.28 29.21 -20.97
N LEU A 6 -7.75 28.98 -22.17
CA LEU A 6 -7.26 27.67 -22.63
C LEU A 6 -5.94 27.26 -21.96
N ALA A 7 -5.05 28.22 -21.70
CA ALA A 7 -3.82 27.95 -20.94
C ALA A 7 -4.13 27.54 -19.49
N GLY A 8 -5.02 28.27 -18.80
CA GLY A 8 -5.41 27.96 -17.42
C GLY A 8 -6.12 26.60 -17.26
N THR A 9 -6.91 26.18 -18.25
CA THR A 9 -7.56 24.85 -18.23
C THR A 9 -6.55 23.72 -18.45
N ARG A 10 -5.57 23.87 -19.36
CA ARG A 10 -4.53 22.84 -19.59
C ARG A 10 -3.65 22.61 -18.35
N PHE A 11 -3.25 23.67 -17.64
CA PHE A 11 -2.49 23.53 -16.39
C PHE A 11 -3.27 22.82 -15.28
N GLY A 12 -4.58 23.08 -15.18
CA GLY A 12 -5.45 22.38 -14.23
C GLY A 12 -5.60 20.89 -14.56
N PHE A 13 -5.78 20.54 -15.84
CA PHE A 13 -5.96 19.15 -16.27
C PHE A 13 -4.71 18.29 -16.10
N GLU A 14 -3.52 18.79 -16.42
CA GLU A 14 -2.27 18.04 -16.19
C GLU A 14 -1.98 17.85 -14.69
N SER A 15 -2.27 18.86 -13.86
CA SER A 15 -2.15 18.75 -12.41
C SER A 15 -3.12 17.71 -11.82
N ILE A 16 -4.37 17.70 -12.27
CA ILE A 16 -5.36 16.71 -11.83
C ILE A 16 -4.97 15.31 -12.30
N ARG A 17 -4.53 15.16 -13.55
CA ARG A 17 -4.07 13.88 -14.10
C ARG A 17 -2.89 13.32 -13.29
N GLY A 18 -1.89 14.16 -12.98
CA GLY A 18 -0.75 13.75 -12.15
C GLY A 18 -1.18 13.27 -10.76
N ARG A 19 -2.08 13.99 -10.09
CA ARG A 19 -2.63 13.57 -8.79
C ARG A 19 -3.43 12.27 -8.86
N LEU A 20 -4.23 12.09 -9.91
CA LEU A 20 -4.99 10.86 -10.13
C LEU A 20 -4.08 9.67 -10.42
N ARG A 21 -3.00 9.87 -11.20
CA ARG A 21 -1.97 8.84 -11.42
C ARG A 21 -1.32 8.44 -10.10
N LEU A 22 -0.90 9.41 -9.31
CA LEU A 22 -0.31 9.19 -7.99
C LEU A 22 -1.23 8.38 -7.07
N LEU A 23 -2.50 8.79 -6.99
CA LEU A 23 -3.50 8.09 -6.18
C LEU A 23 -3.75 6.67 -6.70
N ALA A 24 -3.88 6.49 -8.01
CA ALA A 24 -4.11 5.18 -8.60
C ALA A 24 -2.93 4.23 -8.37
N LEU A 25 -1.71 4.66 -8.68
CA LEU A 25 -0.49 3.87 -8.49
C LEU A 25 -0.27 3.57 -7.00
N GLY A 26 -0.33 4.58 -6.14
CA GLY A 26 -0.21 4.41 -4.71
C GLY A 26 -1.25 3.43 -4.16
N SER A 27 -2.52 3.56 -4.59
CA SER A 27 -3.58 2.68 -4.10
C SER A 27 -3.42 1.23 -4.55
N LEU A 28 -3.07 1.00 -5.82
CA LEU A 28 -2.86 -0.35 -6.35
C LEU A 28 -1.65 -1.02 -5.69
N THR A 29 -0.52 -0.31 -5.62
CA THR A 29 0.70 -0.81 -4.97
C THR A 29 0.46 -1.07 -3.49
N GLY A 30 -0.25 -0.15 -2.81
CA GLY A 30 -0.65 -0.30 -1.42
C GLY A 30 -1.54 -1.52 -1.20
N ALA A 31 -2.55 -1.73 -2.05
CA ALA A 31 -3.44 -2.90 -1.93
C ALA A 31 -2.67 -4.22 -2.04
N VAL A 32 -1.71 -4.31 -2.97
CA VAL A 32 -0.84 -5.48 -3.09
C VAL A 32 0.02 -5.66 -1.84
N ALA A 33 0.64 -4.59 -1.34
CA ALA A 33 1.46 -4.64 -0.14
C ALA A 33 0.66 -5.04 1.12
N GLY A 34 -0.54 -4.47 1.29
CA GLY A 34 -1.43 -4.77 2.41
C GLY A 34 -1.91 -6.22 2.40
N MET A 35 -2.27 -6.73 1.21
CA MET A 35 -2.67 -8.13 1.06
C MET A 35 -1.49 -9.07 1.27
N GLY A 36 -0.30 -8.75 0.75
CA GLY A 36 0.93 -9.51 0.99
C GLY A 36 1.26 -9.62 2.48
N ALA A 37 1.15 -8.51 3.23
CA ALA A 37 1.36 -8.52 4.68
C ALA A 37 0.31 -9.35 5.44
N PHE A 38 -0.96 -9.29 5.02
CA PHE A 38 -2.00 -10.14 5.60
C PHE A 38 -1.71 -11.64 5.35
N MET A 39 -1.35 -11.97 4.12
CA MET A 39 -1.02 -13.33 3.68
C MET A 39 0.20 -13.90 4.41
N PHE A 40 1.22 -13.06 4.64
CA PHE A 40 2.40 -13.44 5.42
C PHE A 40 2.05 -13.87 6.85
N LEU A 41 1.10 -13.20 7.51
CA LEU A 41 0.72 -13.51 8.91
C LEU A 41 -0.38 -14.56 9.04
N LYS A 42 -1.12 -14.80 7.97
CA LYS A 42 -2.22 -15.75 7.91
C LYS A 42 -1.90 -16.87 6.94
N GLU A 43 -0.82 -17.59 7.22
CA GLU A 43 -0.35 -18.73 6.41
C GLU A 43 -1.44 -19.75 6.09
N GLN A 44 -2.37 -19.97 7.02
CA GLN A 44 -3.52 -20.88 6.86
C GLN A 44 -4.51 -20.43 5.77
N LEU A 45 -4.45 -19.17 5.36
CA LEU A 45 -5.31 -18.57 4.33
C LEU A 45 -4.57 -18.34 3.01
N LEU A 46 -3.33 -18.86 2.87
CA LEU A 46 -2.56 -18.75 1.64
C LEU A 46 -3.19 -19.59 0.51
N PRO A 47 -3.26 -19.06 -0.72
CA PRO A 47 -3.60 -19.84 -1.89
C PRO A 47 -2.60 -20.98 -2.11
N TRP A 48 -3.07 -22.06 -2.73
CA TRP A 48 -2.21 -23.20 -3.04
C TRP A 48 -1.02 -22.78 -3.93
N GLY A 49 0.19 -23.17 -3.51
CA GLY A 49 1.43 -22.83 -4.20
C GLY A 49 2.05 -21.48 -3.81
N VAL A 50 1.42 -20.71 -2.91
CA VAL A 50 1.98 -19.47 -2.37
C VAL A 50 2.61 -19.73 -1.00
N THR A 51 3.87 -19.32 -0.81
CA THR A 51 4.55 -19.37 0.49
C THR A 51 4.45 -18.03 1.21
N GLU A 52 4.60 -18.05 2.54
CA GLU A 52 4.71 -16.85 3.36
C GLU A 52 5.81 -15.89 2.85
N THR A 53 6.95 -16.43 2.43
CA THR A 53 8.09 -15.66 1.93
C THR A 53 7.74 -14.97 0.63
N LEU A 54 6.96 -15.61 -0.25
CA LEU A 54 6.50 -14.99 -1.49
C LEU A 54 5.52 -13.84 -1.20
N ALA A 55 4.63 -14.01 -0.21
CA ALA A 55 3.73 -12.96 0.23
C ALA A 55 4.50 -11.76 0.80
N LEU A 56 5.55 -12.00 1.59
CA LEU A 56 6.43 -10.95 2.11
C LEU A 56 7.24 -10.28 1.00
N ALA A 57 7.69 -11.05 0.01
CA ALA A 57 8.39 -10.51 -1.16
C ALA A 57 7.51 -9.53 -1.95
N LEU A 58 6.19 -9.77 -2.05
CA LEU A 58 5.26 -8.81 -2.67
C LEU A 58 5.25 -7.46 -1.93
N VAL A 59 5.34 -7.47 -0.60
CA VAL A 59 5.44 -6.24 0.21
C VAL A 59 6.72 -5.48 -0.14
N GLY A 60 7.85 -6.19 -0.23
CA GLY A 60 9.12 -5.59 -0.61
C GLY A 60 9.12 -5.03 -2.03
N VAL A 61 8.63 -5.80 -2.99
CA VAL A 61 8.49 -5.38 -4.39
C VAL A 61 7.59 -4.15 -4.50
N ALA A 62 6.47 -4.11 -3.77
CA ALA A 62 5.61 -2.93 -3.71
C ALA A 62 6.36 -1.71 -3.17
N GLY A 63 7.13 -1.87 -2.09
CA GLY A 63 8.00 -0.82 -1.54
C GLY A 63 8.98 -0.27 -2.56
N ALA A 64 9.76 -1.15 -3.21
CA ALA A 64 10.70 -0.77 -4.25
C ALA A 64 10.03 -0.06 -5.43
N TYR A 65 8.86 -0.55 -5.88
CA TYR A 65 8.13 0.07 -6.99
C TYR A 65 7.66 1.48 -6.71
N THR A 66 7.37 1.84 -5.46
CA THR A 66 6.97 3.23 -5.17
C THR A 66 8.08 4.23 -5.47
N HIS A 67 9.35 3.82 -5.39
CA HIS A 67 10.47 4.63 -5.86
C HIS A 67 10.64 4.53 -7.38
N LEU A 68 10.68 3.31 -7.93
CA LEU A 68 10.99 3.08 -9.35
C LEU A 68 9.94 3.65 -10.32
N LEU A 69 8.70 3.86 -9.87
CA LEU A 69 7.62 4.41 -10.70
C LEU A 69 7.51 5.95 -10.62
N ALA A 70 8.28 6.57 -9.74
CA ALA A 70 8.29 8.02 -9.54
C ALA A 70 9.20 8.72 -10.55
N GLU A 71 8.83 9.93 -10.97
CA GLU A 71 9.65 10.76 -11.84
C GLU A 71 10.66 11.59 -11.05
N ASP A 72 10.35 11.89 -9.79
CA ASP A 72 11.23 12.62 -8.88
C ASP A 72 11.10 12.13 -7.43
N LEU A 73 11.99 12.62 -6.56
CA LEU A 73 12.02 12.24 -5.15
C LEU A 73 10.74 12.65 -4.39
N SER A 74 10.12 13.76 -4.75
CA SER A 74 8.89 14.20 -4.10
C SER A 74 7.72 13.28 -4.47
N GLU A 75 7.63 12.87 -5.73
CA GLU A 75 6.66 11.90 -6.21
C GLU A 75 6.89 10.53 -5.58
N SER A 76 8.15 10.12 -5.44
CA SER A 76 8.57 8.87 -4.77
C SER A 76 8.08 8.82 -3.32
N ILE A 77 8.31 9.90 -2.56
CA ILE A 77 7.84 9.99 -1.17
C ILE A 77 6.30 9.98 -1.12
N ALA A 78 5.63 10.73 -1.99
CA ALA A 78 4.18 10.76 -2.04
C ALA A 78 3.58 9.38 -2.37
N LEU A 79 4.14 8.65 -3.35
CA LEU A 79 3.74 7.29 -3.69
C LEU A 79 3.95 6.34 -2.52
N ALA A 80 5.11 6.39 -1.86
CA ALA A 80 5.41 5.55 -0.71
C ALA A 80 4.42 5.80 0.45
N LEU A 81 4.07 7.06 0.73
CA LEU A 81 3.09 7.41 1.76
C LEU A 81 1.67 6.96 1.41
N ILE A 82 1.22 7.18 0.17
CA ILE A 82 -0.11 6.72 -0.28
C ILE A 82 -0.19 5.20 -0.23
N ALA A 83 0.80 4.50 -0.80
CA ALA A 83 0.84 3.06 -0.82
C ALA A 83 0.92 2.47 0.58
N SER A 84 1.79 3.00 1.44
CA SER A 84 1.90 2.52 2.82
C SER A 84 0.59 2.68 3.58
N GLY A 85 -0.08 3.84 3.44
CA GLY A 85 -1.38 4.11 4.05
C GLY A 85 -2.50 3.21 3.54
N ILE A 86 -2.64 3.08 2.21
CA ILE A 86 -3.66 2.20 1.60
C ILE A 86 -3.40 0.74 1.96
N GLY A 87 -2.15 0.30 1.94
CA GLY A 87 -1.81 -1.06 2.32
C GLY A 87 -2.11 -1.36 3.78
N LEU A 88 -1.90 -0.40 4.69
CA LEU A 88 -2.31 -0.57 6.08
C LEU A 88 -3.84 -0.70 6.20
N VAL A 89 -4.60 0.12 5.47
CA VAL A 89 -6.07 0.02 5.45
C VAL A 89 -6.50 -1.34 4.91
N VAL A 90 -5.96 -1.78 3.78
CA VAL A 90 -6.28 -3.08 3.16
C VAL A 90 -5.92 -4.23 4.10
N HIS A 91 -4.76 -4.16 4.76
CA HIS A 91 -4.33 -5.15 5.73
C HIS A 91 -5.31 -5.29 6.90
N VAL A 92 -5.70 -4.16 7.52
CA VAL A 92 -6.66 -4.15 8.63
C VAL A 92 -8.02 -4.65 8.16
N LEU A 93 -8.49 -4.17 7.00
CA LEU A 93 -9.77 -4.59 6.42
C LEU A 93 -9.80 -6.09 6.14
N ALA A 94 -8.74 -6.66 5.58
CA ALA A 94 -8.63 -8.10 5.35
C ALA A 94 -8.72 -8.90 6.66
N TRP A 95 -8.16 -8.36 7.75
CA TRP A 95 -8.24 -8.98 9.07
C TRP A 95 -9.66 -9.02 9.61
N ILE A 96 -10.40 -7.92 9.51
CA ILE A 96 -11.74 -7.78 10.11
C ILE A 96 -12.86 -8.25 9.17
N ALA A 97 -12.61 -8.35 7.86
CA ALA A 97 -13.58 -8.77 6.84
C ALA A 97 -14.40 -10.03 7.20
N PRO A 98 -13.81 -11.09 7.81
CA PRO A 98 -14.56 -12.28 8.22
C PRO A 98 -15.76 -11.98 9.14
N LEU A 99 -15.73 -10.91 9.94
CA LEU A 99 -16.85 -10.53 10.82
C LEU A 99 -18.13 -10.20 10.03
N TRP A 100 -17.99 -9.69 8.82
CA TRP A 100 -19.10 -9.40 7.92
C TRP A 100 -19.38 -10.55 6.95
N ILE A 101 -18.34 -11.19 6.41
CA ILE A 101 -18.50 -12.31 5.46
C ILE A 101 -19.19 -13.51 6.12
N LEU A 102 -18.81 -13.86 7.35
CA LEU A 102 -19.40 -14.95 8.11
C LEU A 102 -20.67 -14.53 8.88
N SER A 103 -21.16 -13.31 8.66
CA SER A 103 -22.41 -12.82 9.23
C SER A 103 -22.52 -12.95 10.76
N TYR A 104 -21.45 -12.60 11.50
CA TYR A 104 -21.48 -12.60 12.97
C TYR A 104 -22.59 -11.68 13.51
N PRO A 105 -23.25 -12.05 14.63
CA PRO A 105 -24.25 -11.20 15.26
C PRO A 105 -23.60 -9.90 15.79
N PRO A 106 -24.33 -8.76 15.81
CA PRO A 106 -23.79 -7.47 16.26
C PRO A 106 -22.98 -7.50 17.57
N PRO A 107 -23.47 -8.13 18.67
CA PRO A 107 -22.70 -8.15 19.93
C PRO A 107 -21.37 -8.92 19.83
N ALA A 108 -21.28 -9.91 18.94
CA ALA A 108 -20.01 -10.62 18.71
C ALA A 108 -19.02 -9.75 17.91
N ARG A 109 -19.52 -8.94 16.96
CA ARG A 109 -18.68 -7.99 16.23
C ARG A 109 -18.12 -6.93 17.16
N ASP A 110 -18.94 -6.36 18.03
CA ASP A 110 -18.53 -5.30 18.97
C ASP A 110 -17.44 -5.78 19.94
N LEU A 111 -17.50 -7.05 20.36
CA LEU A 111 -16.51 -7.66 21.23
C LEU A 111 -15.21 -8.02 20.47
N LEU A 112 -15.32 -8.58 19.26
CA LEU A 112 -14.17 -9.11 18.50
C LEU A 112 -13.42 -8.02 17.74
N LEU A 113 -14.10 -6.98 17.26
CA LEU A 113 -13.51 -5.98 16.39
C LEU A 113 -12.32 -5.23 17.03
N PRO A 114 -12.41 -4.71 18.28
CA PRO A 114 -11.26 -4.06 18.91
C PRO A 114 -10.06 -4.99 19.07
N LYS A 115 -10.31 -6.26 19.41
CA LYS A 115 -9.26 -7.28 19.54
C LYS A 115 -8.60 -7.55 18.19
N MET A 116 -9.37 -7.79 17.14
CA MET A 116 -8.85 -8.09 15.80
C MET A 116 -8.08 -6.92 15.20
N VAL A 117 -8.55 -5.68 15.39
CA VAL A 117 -7.82 -4.47 14.97
C VAL A 117 -6.52 -4.34 15.77
N GLY A 118 -6.56 -4.56 17.08
CA GLY A 118 -5.37 -4.53 17.94
C GLY A 118 -4.32 -5.56 17.49
N GLU A 119 -4.75 -6.79 17.20
CA GLU A 119 -3.87 -7.85 16.67
C GLU A 119 -3.30 -7.50 15.30
N ALA A 120 -4.13 -6.94 14.39
CA ALA A 120 -3.69 -6.53 13.07
C ALA A 120 -2.57 -5.49 13.13
N LEU A 121 -2.73 -4.49 13.99
CA LEU A 121 -1.72 -3.45 14.18
C LEU A 121 -0.49 -3.98 14.91
N ALA A 122 -0.65 -4.73 15.99
CA ALA A 122 0.47 -5.18 16.81
C ALA A 122 1.37 -6.20 16.09
N SER A 123 0.79 -7.13 15.34
CA SER A 123 1.54 -8.19 14.68
C SER A 123 1.88 -7.88 13.23
N GLY A 124 1.04 -7.12 12.51
CA GLY A 124 1.25 -6.87 11.09
C GLY A 124 1.98 -5.59 10.75
N LEU A 125 1.91 -4.57 11.59
CA LEU A 125 2.57 -3.30 11.32
C LEU A 125 4.11 -3.41 11.31
N PRO A 126 4.77 -4.11 12.26
CA PRO A 126 6.22 -4.24 12.23
C PRO A 126 6.79 -4.90 10.96
N PRO A 127 6.37 -6.12 10.55
CA PRO A 127 6.92 -6.74 9.35
C PRO A 127 6.54 -5.96 8.09
N TYR A 128 5.34 -5.39 8.02
CA TYR A 128 4.92 -4.55 6.90
C TYR A 128 5.82 -3.33 6.72
N VAL A 129 5.98 -2.52 7.77
CA VAL A 129 6.77 -1.28 7.71
C VAL A 129 8.23 -1.59 7.41
N VAL A 130 8.82 -2.58 8.10
CA VAL A 130 10.23 -2.94 7.91
C VAL A 130 10.48 -3.44 6.50
N THR A 131 9.65 -4.34 5.97
CA THR A 131 9.84 -4.88 4.63
C THR A 131 9.56 -3.85 3.54
N PHE A 132 8.46 -3.10 3.66
CA PHE A 132 8.08 -2.09 2.68
C PHE A 132 9.12 -0.99 2.59
N TYR A 133 9.46 -0.35 3.71
CA TYR A 133 10.42 0.75 3.72
C TYR A 133 11.86 0.26 3.55
N GLY A 134 12.20 -0.94 4.03
CA GLY A 134 13.49 -1.55 3.77
C GLY A 134 13.76 -1.72 2.27
N ALA A 135 12.77 -2.21 1.52
CA ALA A 135 12.89 -2.33 0.07
C ALA A 135 12.84 -0.98 -0.66
N TYR A 136 12.00 -0.04 -0.20
CA TYR A 136 11.97 1.33 -0.73
C TYR A 136 13.33 2.02 -0.60
N PHE A 137 13.91 2.04 0.59
CA PHE A 137 15.23 2.65 0.82
C PHE A 137 16.34 1.87 0.11
N GLY A 138 16.23 0.55 0.03
CA GLY A 138 17.14 -0.27 -0.76
C GLY A 138 17.14 0.14 -2.24
N ALA A 139 15.95 0.30 -2.83
CA ALA A 139 15.81 0.76 -4.21
C ALA A 139 16.39 2.17 -4.40
N LEU A 140 16.09 3.09 -3.49
CA LEU A 140 16.61 4.46 -3.51
C LEU A 140 18.14 4.49 -3.47
N LEU A 141 18.76 3.69 -2.59
CA LEU A 141 20.22 3.60 -2.48
C LEU A 141 20.86 3.01 -3.74
N VAL A 142 20.26 1.96 -4.31
CA VAL A 142 20.76 1.32 -5.53
C VAL A 142 20.69 2.31 -6.70
N VAL A 143 19.54 2.94 -6.93
CA VAL A 143 19.37 3.91 -8.02
C VAL A 143 20.32 5.09 -7.83
N GLY A 144 20.36 5.68 -6.63
CA GLY A 144 21.24 6.81 -6.33
C GLY A 144 22.74 6.48 -6.37
N TYR A 145 23.14 5.21 -6.31
CA TYR A 145 24.53 4.81 -6.55
C TYR A 145 24.89 4.79 -8.04
N PHE A 146 23.93 4.53 -8.92
CA PHE A 146 24.14 4.42 -10.36
C PHE A 146 23.82 5.72 -11.13
N GLU A 147 23.06 6.64 -10.53
CA GLU A 147 22.81 7.98 -11.09
C GLU A 147 23.88 8.97 -10.57
N PRO A 148 24.78 9.48 -11.43
CA PRO A 148 25.86 10.39 -11.06
C PRO A 148 25.41 11.83 -10.78
#